data_AF-A0A2S9FGX4-F1
#
_entry.id   AF-A0A2S9FGX4-F1
#
_cell.length_a   1.000
_cell.length_b   1.000
_cell.length_c   1.000
_cell.angle_alpha   90.00
_cell.angle_beta   90.00
_cell.angle_gamma   90.00
#
_symmetry.space_group_name_H-M   'P 1'
#
loop_
_entity.id
_entity.type
_entity.pdbx_description
1 polymer ?
#
loop_
_entity_poly.entity_id
_entity_poly.type
_entity_poly.pdbx_seq_one_letter_code
_entity_poly.pdbx_strand_id
1 'polypeptide(L)'
;MFDTATPKELIDAMGLAARAESSAIAQRLEAVAVLFQRRKRWYVEAGLVRTDVYVAVAAEVSAAQNISRSRAKSQVDLAVSLHTRLPRVAERFARGDIDYRMVQTVLTRTENVEADVIGALDEA
;
A
#
# COMPACT_ATOMS: atom_id res chain seq x y z
N MET A 1 -0.65 27.40 15.70
CA MET A 1 0.42 26.35 15.69
C MET A 1 1.66 26.85 14.96
N PHE A 2 1.54 27.68 13.92
CA PHE A 2 2.67 28.21 13.17
C PHE A 2 2.80 29.73 13.26
N ASP A 3 2.14 30.36 14.24
CA ASP A 3 1.94 31.82 14.31
C ASP A 3 3.26 32.60 14.53
N THR A 4 4.31 31.93 14.99
CA THR A 4 5.66 32.49 15.19
C THR A 4 6.73 31.80 14.35
N ALA A 5 6.36 30.90 13.43
CA ALA A 5 7.31 30.10 12.67
C ALA A 5 7.96 30.92 11.54
N THR A 6 9.26 30.74 11.37
CA THR A 6 10.01 31.25 10.23
C THR A 6 9.66 30.48 8.95
N PRO A 7 9.87 31.07 7.74
CA PRO A 7 9.66 30.36 6.48
C PRO A 7 10.43 29.03 6.38
N LYS A 8 11.64 28.95 6.94
CA LYS A 8 12.42 27.71 6.97
C LYS A 8 11.71 26.62 7.81
N GLU A 9 11.24 26.96 9.00
CA GLU A 9 10.54 26.02 9.87
C GLU A 9 9.23 25.53 9.24
N LEU A 10 8.53 26.39 8.49
CA LEU A 10 7.35 26.02 7.71
C LEU A 10 7.68 25.00 6.60
N ILE A 11 8.77 25.22 5.87
CA ILE A 11 9.23 24.30 4.81
C ILE A 11 9.63 22.95 5.41
N ASP A 12 10.40 22.96 6.50
CA ASP A 12 10.82 21.74 7.19
C ASP A 12 9.61 20.97 7.74
N ALA A 13 8.65 21.67 8.36
CA ALA A 13 7.42 21.07 8.88
C ALA A 13 6.56 20.45 7.76
N MET A 14 6.40 21.13 6.63
CA MET A 14 5.67 20.60 5.48
C MET A 14 6.36 19.34 4.92
N GLY A 15 7.69 19.34 4.82
CA GLY A 15 8.45 18.19 4.35
C GLY A 15 8.34 16.98 5.29
N LEU A 16 8.41 17.20 6.61
CA LEU A 16 8.22 16.14 7.60
C LEU A 16 6.80 15.58 7.58
N ALA A 17 5.79 16.43 7.46
CA ALA A 17 4.39 16.01 7.37
C ALA A 17 4.14 15.15 6.11
N ALA A 18 4.70 15.51 4.96
CA ALA A 18 4.58 14.73 3.74
C ALA A 18 5.22 13.33 3.84
N ARG A 19 6.38 13.21 4.49
CA ARG A 19 7.00 11.91 4.77
C ARG A 19 6.15 11.07 5.73
N ALA A 20 5.66 11.69 6.80
CA ALA A 20 4.79 11.04 7.77
C ALA A 20 3.48 10.55 7.13
N GLU A 21 2.87 11.33 6.22
CA GLU A 21 1.72 10.91 5.43
C GLU A 21 2.03 9.67 4.59
N SER A 22 3.17 9.67 3.90
CA SER A 22 3.62 8.53 3.08
C SER A 22 3.82 7.27 3.92
N SER A 23 4.51 7.37 5.05
CA SER A 23 4.68 6.26 6.00
C SER A 23 3.35 5.74 6.56
N ALA A 24 2.41 6.63 6.89
CA ALA A 24 1.09 6.23 7.38
C ALA A 24 0.28 5.50 6.31
N ILE A 25 0.37 5.91 5.04
CA ILE A 25 -0.24 5.19 3.92
C ILE A 25 0.41 3.82 3.75
N ALA A 26 1.74 3.74 3.80
CA ALA A 26 2.47 2.47 3.68
C ALA A 26 2.04 1.46 4.75
N GLN A 27 2.00 1.90 6.02
CA GLN A 27 1.53 1.09 7.14
C GLN A 27 0.09 0.57 6.93
N ARG A 28 -0.81 1.44 6.44
CA ARG A 28 -2.18 1.05 6.12
C ARG A 28 -2.23 -0.02 5.02
N LEU A 29 -1.40 0.08 3.98
CA LEU A 29 -1.36 -0.91 2.90
C LEU A 29 -0.72 -2.23 3.35
N GLU A 30 0.31 -2.18 4.18
CA GLU A 30 0.89 -3.37 4.80
C GLU A 30 -0.17 -4.14 5.60
N ALA A 31 -0.96 -3.44 6.42
CA ALA A 31 -2.06 -4.06 7.14
C ALA A 31 -3.09 -4.74 6.21
N VAL A 32 -3.40 -4.12 5.07
CA VAL A 32 -4.28 -4.72 4.04
C VAL A 32 -3.65 -5.97 3.42
N ALA A 33 -2.37 -5.94 3.08
CA ALA A 33 -1.66 -7.09 2.51
C ALA A 33 -1.61 -8.26 3.51
N VAL A 34 -1.30 -7.99 4.78
CA VAL A 34 -1.30 -9.00 5.85
C VAL A 34 -2.71 -9.57 6.06
N LEU A 35 -3.75 -8.73 6.08
CA LEU A 35 -5.14 -9.19 6.16
C LEU A 35 -5.49 -10.12 4.99
N PHE A 36 -5.10 -9.74 3.77
CA PHE A 36 -5.33 -10.56 2.58
C PHE A 36 -4.67 -11.94 2.71
N GLN A 37 -3.41 -12.02 3.15
CA GLN A 37 -2.73 -13.30 3.32
C GLN A 37 -3.39 -14.17 4.39
N ARG A 38 -3.83 -13.57 5.50
CA ARG A 38 -4.56 -14.29 6.57
C ARG A 38 -5.90 -14.82 6.07
N ARG A 39 -6.68 -14.01 5.35
CA ARG A 39 -7.95 -14.43 4.76
C ARG A 39 -7.73 -15.51 3.71
N LYS A 40 -6.73 -15.36 2.84
CA LYS A 40 -6.40 -16.38 1.83
C LYS A 40 -6.15 -17.75 2.47
N ARG A 41 -5.35 -17.81 3.53
CA ARG A 41 -5.11 -19.05 4.29
C ARG A 41 -6.39 -19.59 4.92
N TRP A 42 -7.14 -18.74 5.64
CA TRP A 42 -8.35 -19.17 6.33
C TRP A 42 -9.43 -19.69 5.37
N TYR A 43 -9.60 -19.08 4.18
CA TYR A 43 -10.57 -19.53 3.18
C TYR A 43 -10.27 -20.94 2.67
N VAL A 44 -8.98 -21.25 2.48
CA VAL A 44 -8.53 -22.61 2.11
C VAL A 44 -8.86 -23.59 3.24
N GLU A 45 -8.52 -23.26 4.48
CA GLU A 45 -8.79 -24.10 5.66
C GLU A 45 -10.30 -24.33 5.90
N ALA A 46 -11.13 -23.32 5.62
CA ALA A 46 -12.58 -23.38 5.78
C ALA A 46 -13.33 -23.99 4.58
N GLY A 47 -12.62 -24.36 3.50
CA GLY A 47 -13.25 -24.90 2.29
C GLY A 47 -14.13 -23.91 1.50
N LEU A 48 -13.91 -22.59 1.68
CA LEU A 48 -14.70 -21.53 1.05
C LEU A 48 -14.25 -21.26 -0.39
N VAL A 49 -14.39 -22.26 -1.27
CA VAL A 49 -13.87 -22.25 -2.64
C VAL A 49 -14.65 -21.38 -3.64
N ARG A 50 -15.84 -20.88 -3.27
CA ARG A 50 -16.71 -20.08 -4.16
C ARG A 50 -16.55 -18.58 -4.01
N THR A 51 -15.83 -18.12 -3.00
CA THR A 51 -15.71 -16.70 -2.69
C THR A 51 -14.33 -16.18 -3.02
N ASP A 52 -14.27 -15.09 -3.77
CA ASP A 52 -13.01 -14.38 -4.05
C ASP A 52 -12.53 -13.65 -2.78
N VAL A 53 -11.34 -14.02 -2.32
CA VAL A 53 -10.69 -13.42 -1.15
C VAL A 53 -10.46 -11.91 -1.35
N TYR A 54 -10.19 -11.45 -2.57
CA TYR A 54 -10.06 -10.02 -2.85
C TYR A 54 -11.37 -9.28 -2.56
N VAL A 55 -12.51 -9.84 -2.95
CA VAL A 55 -13.82 -9.23 -2.72
C VAL A 55 -14.16 -9.21 -1.22
N ALA A 56 -13.86 -10.29 -0.50
CA ALA A 56 -14.07 -10.37 0.93
C ALA A 56 -13.23 -9.34 1.69
N VAL A 57 -11.93 -9.25 1.39
CA VAL A 57 -11.01 -8.29 2.02
C VAL A 57 -11.41 -6.86 1.64
N ALA A 58 -11.81 -6.60 0.39
CA ALA A 58 -12.28 -5.27 -0.01
C ALA A 58 -13.53 -4.84 0.76
N ALA A 59 -14.44 -5.76 1.10
CA ALA A 59 -15.59 -5.45 1.94
C ALA A 59 -15.17 -5.08 3.38
N GLU A 60 -14.20 -5.80 3.96
CA GLU A 60 -13.65 -5.50 5.30
C GLU A 60 -12.92 -4.16 5.33
N VAL A 61 -12.10 -3.88 4.31
CA VAL A 61 -11.38 -2.60 4.14
C VAL A 61 -12.35 -1.44 3.94
N SER A 62 -13.38 -1.63 3.12
CA SER A 62 -14.44 -0.64 2.88
C SER A 62 -15.14 -0.25 4.18
N ALA A 63 -15.51 -1.24 5.01
CA ALA A 63 -16.12 -1.00 6.31
C ALA A 63 -15.17 -0.31 7.29
N ALA A 64 -13.91 -0.76 7.37
CA ALA A 64 -12.93 -0.21 8.32
C ALA A 64 -12.53 1.24 8.01
N GLN A 65 -12.49 1.62 6.74
CA GLN A 65 -12.00 2.94 6.30
C GLN A 65 -13.13 3.90 5.86
N ASN A 66 -14.38 3.46 5.94
CA ASN A 66 -15.55 4.22 5.47
C ASN A 66 -15.39 4.72 4.02
N ILE A 67 -14.99 3.83 3.11
CA ILE A 67 -14.82 4.11 1.67
C ILE A 67 -15.69 3.18 0.83
N SER A 68 -15.92 3.54 -0.43
CA SER A 68 -16.64 2.66 -1.36
C SER A 68 -15.91 1.34 -1.58
N ARG A 69 -16.65 0.28 -1.89
CA ARG A 69 -16.07 -1.03 -2.23
C ARG A 69 -15.12 -0.97 -3.42
N SER A 70 -15.38 -0.11 -4.40
CA SER A 70 -14.49 0.09 -5.56
C SER A 70 -13.13 0.65 -5.14
N ARG A 71 -13.11 1.67 -4.26
CA ARG A 71 -11.87 2.23 -3.73
C ARG A 71 -11.12 1.23 -2.86
N ALA A 72 -11.85 0.46 -2.04
CA ALA A 72 -11.27 -0.59 -1.23
C ALA A 72 -10.64 -1.69 -2.09
N LYS A 73 -11.31 -2.13 -3.18
CA LYS A 73 -10.75 -3.11 -4.12
C LYS A 73 -9.43 -2.64 -4.70
N SER A 74 -9.37 -1.42 -5.24
CA SER A 74 -8.12 -0.86 -5.78
C SER A 74 -7.00 -0.80 -4.73
N GLN A 75 -7.34 -0.54 -3.47
CA GLN A 75 -6.37 -0.54 -2.38
C GLN A 75 -5.87 -1.95 -2.04
N VAL A 76 -6.73 -2.98 -2.08
CA VAL A 76 -6.32 -4.38 -1.91
C VAL A 76 -5.41 -4.80 -3.06
N ASP A 77 -5.79 -4.51 -4.30
CA ASP A 77 -4.99 -4.83 -5.49
C ASP A 77 -3.58 -4.18 -5.39
N LEU A 78 -3.53 -2.90 -5.02
CA LEU A 78 -2.28 -2.17 -4.82
C LEU A 78 -1.45 -2.75 -3.68
N ALA A 79 -2.06 -3.01 -2.52
CA ALA A 79 -1.38 -3.56 -1.35
C ALA A 79 -0.78 -4.94 -1.65
N VAL A 80 -1.56 -5.82 -2.26
CA VAL A 80 -1.08 -7.17 -2.59
C VAL A 80 0.03 -7.10 -3.65
N SER A 81 -0.15 -6.32 -4.71
CA SER A 81 0.87 -6.19 -5.77
C SER A 81 2.19 -5.65 -5.21
N LEU A 82 2.14 -4.56 -4.42
CA LEU A 82 3.32 -3.95 -3.79
C LEU A 82 4.07 -4.94 -2.91
N HIS A 83 3.37 -5.56 -1.95
CA HIS A 83 4.01 -6.42 -0.94
C HIS A 83 4.41 -7.80 -1.46
N THR A 84 3.88 -8.25 -2.60
CA THR A 84 4.25 -9.55 -3.20
C THR A 84 5.30 -9.43 -4.29
N ARG A 85 5.33 -8.33 -5.04
CA ARG A 85 6.20 -8.16 -6.21
C ARG A 85 7.35 -7.20 -5.98
N LEU A 86 7.16 -6.19 -5.12
CA LEU A 86 8.09 -5.08 -4.94
C LEU A 86 8.32 -4.74 -3.44
N PRO A 87 8.77 -5.70 -2.62
CA PRO A 87 9.01 -5.48 -1.19
C PRO A 87 10.01 -4.36 -0.87
N ARG A 88 11.04 -4.11 -1.69
CA ARG A 88 12.01 -3.01 -1.47
C ARG A 88 11.41 -1.64 -1.72
N VAL A 89 10.56 -1.51 -2.75
CA VAL A 89 9.76 -0.31 -2.94
C VAL A 89 8.81 -0.10 -1.74
N ALA A 90 8.23 -1.17 -1.19
CA ALA A 90 7.40 -1.09 0.00
C ALA A 90 8.19 -0.58 1.23
N GLU A 91 9.43 -1.04 1.43
CA GLU A 91 10.33 -0.59 2.49
C GLU A 91 10.69 0.91 2.34
N ARG A 92 11.01 1.36 1.13
CA ARG A 92 11.26 2.78 0.82
C ARG A 92 10.02 3.63 1.11
N PHE A 93 8.84 3.11 0.76
CA PHE A 93 7.58 3.80 1.02
C PHE A 93 7.27 3.90 2.53
N ALA A 94 7.51 2.83 3.29
CA ALA A 94 7.34 2.81 4.74
C ALA A 94 8.24 3.83 5.45
N ARG A 95 9.46 4.07 4.94
CA ARG A 95 10.37 5.11 5.45
C ARG A 95 9.97 6.54 5.06
N GLY A 96 8.99 6.70 4.17
CA GLY A 96 8.56 8.00 3.66
C GLY A 96 9.54 8.60 2.63
N ASP A 97 10.40 7.78 2.04
CA ASP A 97 11.38 8.23 1.03
C ASP A 97 10.72 8.53 -0.31
N ILE A 98 9.63 7.83 -0.62
CA ILE A 98 8.82 8.00 -1.82
C ILE A 98 7.37 8.25 -1.42
N ASP A 99 6.64 9.01 -2.23
CA ASP A 99 5.22 9.26 -1.99
C ASP A 99 4.31 8.19 -2.62
N TYR A 100 3.02 8.24 -2.29
CA TYR A 100 2.04 7.31 -2.83
C TYR A 100 1.91 7.38 -4.36
N ARG A 101 2.13 8.55 -4.98
CA ARG A 101 2.05 8.70 -6.44
C ARG A 101 3.19 7.98 -7.14
N MET A 102 4.39 8.04 -6.56
CA MET A 102 5.56 7.31 -7.04
C MET A 102 5.31 5.80 -6.96
N VAL A 103 4.78 5.31 -5.83
CA VAL A 103 4.41 3.90 -5.68
C VAL A 103 3.42 3.46 -6.75
N GLN A 104 2.35 4.23 -6.97
CA GLN A 104 1.39 3.94 -8.05
C GLN A 104 2.06 3.91 -9.42
N THR A 105 2.94 4.87 -9.70
CA THR A 105 3.68 4.93 -10.97
C THR A 105 4.54 3.69 -11.17
N VAL A 106 5.32 3.29 -10.16
CA VAL A 106 6.16 2.08 -10.23
C VAL A 106 5.29 0.85 -10.47
N LEU A 107 4.20 0.68 -9.72
CA LEU A 107 3.31 -0.48 -9.89
C LEU A 107 2.72 -0.55 -11.30
N THR A 108 2.15 0.55 -11.79
CA THR A 108 1.58 0.59 -13.15
C THR A 108 2.64 0.35 -14.22
N ARG A 109 3.86 0.89 -14.06
CA ARG A 109 4.94 0.69 -15.04
C ARG A 109 5.55 -0.70 -14.99
N THR A 110 5.36 -1.44 -13.91
CA THR A 110 5.88 -2.80 -13.73
C THR A 110 4.80 -3.88 -13.88
N GLU A 111 3.54 -3.55 -14.17
CA GLU A 111 2.45 -4.53 -14.32
C GLU A 111 2.77 -5.67 -15.30
N ASN A 112 3.44 -5.37 -16.42
CA ASN A 112 3.76 -6.34 -17.47
C ASN A 112 5.18 -6.92 -17.39
N VAL A 113 5.91 -6.66 -16.30
CA VAL A 113 7.25 -7.22 -16.11
C VAL A 113 7.14 -8.67 -15.64
N GLU A 114 7.95 -9.53 -16.25
CA GLU A 114 8.04 -10.95 -15.99
C GLU A 114 8.48 -11.25 -14.54
N ALA A 115 7.98 -12.35 -13.99
CA ALA A 115 8.16 -12.70 -12.59
C ALA A 115 9.62 -13.00 -12.22
N ASP A 116 10.44 -13.45 -13.17
CA ASP A 116 11.87 -13.70 -13.01
C ASP A 116 12.72 -12.42 -13.11
N VAL A 117 12.17 -11.33 -13.68
CA VAL A 117 12.85 -10.03 -13.83
C VAL A 117 12.48 -9.04 -12.72
N ILE A 118 11.24 -9.08 -12.23
CA ILE A 118 10.69 -8.07 -11.31
C ILE A 118 11.52 -7.88 -10.03
N GLY A 119 12.09 -8.96 -9.49
CA GLY A 119 12.92 -8.88 -8.28
C GLY A 119 14.21 -8.09 -8.47
N ALA A 120 14.83 -8.17 -9.65
CA ALA A 120 16.04 -7.39 -9.95
C ALA A 120 15.72 -5.89 -10.10
N LEU A 121 14.53 -5.55 -10.61
CA LEU A 121 14.06 -4.16 -10.69
C LEU A 121 13.73 -3.57 -9.31
N ASP A 122 13.21 -4.39 -8.39
CA ASP A 122 12.87 -3.94 -7.04
C ASP A 122 14.10 -3.54 -6.23
N GLU A 123 15.21 -4.26 -6.41
CA GLU A 123 16.49 -3.99 -5.72
C GLU A 123 17.28 -2.80 -6.30
N ALA A 124 16.98 -2.38 -7.54
CA ALA A 124 17.64 -1.26 -8.22
C ALA A 124 17.31 0.11 -7.61
#